data_AF-I3T5Q8-F1
#
_entry.id   AF-I3T5Q8-F1
#
_cell.length_a   1.000
_cell.length_b   1.000
_cell.length_c   1.000
_cell.angle_alpha   90.00
_cell.angle_beta   90.00
_cell.angle_gamma   90.00
#
_symmetry.space_group_name_H-M   'P 1'
#
loop_
_entity.id
_entity.type
_entity.pdbx_description
1 polymer ?
#
loop_
_entity_poly.entity_id
_entity_poly.type
_entity_poly.pdbx_seq_one_letter_code
_entity_poly.pdbx_strand_id
1 'polypeptide(L)'
;MQGTSSLVQDQVFSDVWRSLAPSKVKAFAWRVLLDRIASKENLFKRKVFVEQEQALCSFCNAHLESCSHLFFSCSVSMHFWQLGASLLGVDSGTVTSPREHLSQFKVGWNNTHRRVSLTWQ
;
A
#
# COMPACT_ATOMS: atom_id res chain seq x y z
N MET A 1 4.67 2.00 27.27
CA MET A 1 5.54 2.24 26.10
C MET A 1 4.71 2.59 24.85
N GLN A 2 3.94 3.70 24.87
CA GLN A 2 3.01 4.07 23.78
C GLN A 2 3.49 5.23 22.90
N GLY A 3 4.59 5.91 23.25
CA GLY A 3 5.03 7.14 22.57
C GLY A 3 5.79 6.96 21.25
N THR A 4 6.32 5.76 20.96
CA THR A 4 7.09 5.52 19.73
C THR A 4 6.21 5.19 18.52
N SER A 5 5.03 4.59 18.75
CA SER A 5 4.11 4.20 17.67
C SER A 5 3.40 5.40 17.03
N SER A 6 3.02 6.41 17.83
CA SER A 6 2.32 7.60 17.32
C SER A 6 3.23 8.47 16.46
N LEU A 7 4.48 8.70 16.90
CA LEU A 7 5.46 9.51 16.15
C LEU A 7 5.79 8.92 14.78
N VAL A 8 5.94 7.59 14.70
CA VAL A 8 6.19 6.90 13.43
C VAL A 8 4.97 7.03 12.50
N GLN A 9 3.77 6.91 13.04
CA GLN A 9 2.53 7.03 12.27
C GLN A 9 2.34 8.45 11.70
N ASP A 10 2.62 9.48 12.49
CA ASP A 10 2.54 10.88 12.04
C ASP A 10 3.56 11.18 10.93
N GLN A 11 4.78 10.65 11.06
CA GLN A 11 5.81 10.79 10.02
C GLN A 11 5.39 10.13 8.71
N VAL A 12 4.83 8.92 8.78
CA VAL A 12 4.32 8.20 7.61
C VAL A 12 3.20 8.99 6.93
N PHE A 13 2.26 9.55 7.69
CA PHE A 13 1.19 10.36 7.12
C PHE A 13 1.73 11.62 6.44
N SER A 14 2.68 12.31 7.07
CA SER A 14 3.37 13.46 6.48
C SER A 14 4.00 13.08 5.13
N ASP A 15 4.65 11.93 5.05
CA ASP A 15 5.30 11.45 3.83
C ASP A 15 4.30 11.16 2.69
N VAL A 16 3.14 10.58 3.00
CA VAL A 16 2.06 10.37 2.03
C VAL A 16 1.60 11.71 1.44
N TRP A 17 1.35 12.71 2.29
CA TRP A 17 0.85 14.02 1.84
C TRP A 17 1.89 14.83 1.08
N ARG A 18 3.18 14.68 1.43
CA ARG A 18 4.31 15.30 0.73
C ARG A 18 4.69 14.62 -0.59
N SER A 19 4.24 13.39 -0.82
CA SER A 19 4.49 12.70 -2.09
C SER A 19 3.94 13.50 -3.29
N LEU A 20 4.42 13.20 -4.49
CA LEU A 20 3.91 13.83 -5.70
C LEU A 20 2.67 13.12 -6.28
N ALA A 21 2.18 12.07 -5.60
CA ALA A 21 1.03 11.29 -6.05
C ALA A 21 -0.25 12.15 -6.17
N PRO A 22 -1.20 11.80 -7.06
CA PRO A 22 -2.47 12.50 -7.19
C PRO A 22 -3.24 12.47 -5.87
N SER A 23 -4.06 13.49 -5.62
CA SER A 23 -4.83 13.63 -4.37
C SER A 23 -5.66 12.39 -4.03
N LYS A 24 -6.26 11.74 -5.04
CA LYS A 24 -7.02 10.48 -4.88
C LYS A 24 -6.14 9.33 -4.39
N VAL A 25 -4.91 9.22 -4.88
CA VAL A 25 -3.95 8.18 -4.46
C VAL A 25 -3.50 8.44 -3.02
N LYS A 26 -3.19 9.70 -2.66
CA LYS A 26 -2.85 10.07 -1.29
C LYS A 26 -3.97 9.75 -0.30
N ALA A 27 -5.20 10.14 -0.63
CA ALA A 27 -6.38 9.85 0.20
C ALA A 27 -6.62 8.34 0.34
N PHE A 28 -6.41 7.57 -0.73
CA PHE A 28 -6.50 6.11 -0.68
C PHE A 28 -5.41 5.50 0.22
N ALA A 29 -4.14 5.88 0.04
CA ALA A 29 -3.04 5.40 0.87
C ALA A 29 -3.26 5.72 2.35
N TRP A 30 -3.74 6.92 2.68
CA TRP A 30 -4.11 7.29 4.04
C TRP A 30 -5.21 6.40 4.62
N ARG A 31 -6.25 6.06 3.82
CA ARG A 31 -7.30 5.12 4.24
C ARG A 31 -6.76 3.70 4.47
N VAL A 32 -5.85 3.22 3.62
CA VAL A 32 -5.19 1.91 3.76
C VAL A 32 -4.39 1.87 5.07
N LEU A 33 -3.62 2.92 5.35
CA LEU A 33 -2.81 3.00 6.58
C LEU A 33 -3.62 3.04 7.86
N LEU A 34 -4.83 3.58 7.80
CA LEU A 34 -5.76 3.58 8.92
C LEU A 34 -6.58 2.29 9.03
N ASP A 35 -6.36 1.30 8.15
CA ASP A 35 -7.19 0.10 8.02
C ASP A 35 -8.69 0.46 7.82
N ARG A 36 -8.96 1.47 6.98
CA ARG A 36 -10.32 2.04 6.77
C ARG A 36 -10.92 1.78 5.39
N ILE A 37 -10.32 0.91 4.59
CA ILE A 37 -10.93 0.45 3.34
C ILE A 37 -11.83 -0.77 3.57
N ALA A 38 -12.65 -1.10 2.58
CA ALA A 38 -13.55 -2.25 2.59
C ALA A 38 -12.82 -3.58 2.32
N SER A 39 -11.76 -3.88 3.09
CA SER A 39 -11.18 -5.23 3.12
C SER A 39 -12.22 -6.21 3.71
N LYS A 40 -12.17 -7.49 3.33
CA LYS A 40 -13.13 -8.45 3.89
C LYS A 40 -13.06 -8.58 5.41
N GLU A 41 -11.86 -8.44 6.01
CA GLU A 41 -11.74 -8.38 7.47
C GLU A 41 -12.53 -7.20 8.06
N ASN A 42 -12.46 -6.01 7.44
CA ASN A 42 -13.21 -4.84 7.92
C ASN A 42 -14.71 -4.96 7.67
N LEU A 43 -15.13 -5.62 6.58
CA LEU A 43 -16.53 -5.92 6.32
C LEU A 43 -17.07 -6.95 7.33
N PHE A 44 -16.27 -7.95 7.71
CA PHE A 44 -16.59 -8.89 8.78
C PHE A 44 -16.75 -8.18 10.14
N LYS A 45 -15.82 -7.30 10.51
CA LYS A 45 -15.92 -6.45 11.73
C LYS A 45 -17.21 -5.60 11.74
N ARG A 46 -17.71 -5.21 10.56
CA ARG A 46 -18.97 -4.46 10.37
C ARG A 46 -20.21 -5.34 10.24
N LYS A 47 -20.08 -6.66 10.44
CA LYS A 47 -21.16 -7.65 10.37
C LYS A 47 -21.84 -7.72 8.98
N VAL A 48 -21.07 -7.45 7.92
CA VAL A 48 -21.54 -7.62 6.52
C VAL A 48 -21.50 -9.10 6.13
N PHE A 49 -20.56 -9.86 6.68
CA PHE A 49 -20.45 -11.31 6.53
C PHE A 49 -20.81 -12.02 7.83
N VAL A 50 -21.25 -13.28 7.72
CA VAL A 50 -21.63 -14.11 8.87
C VAL A 50 -20.46 -15.00 9.32
N GLU A 51 -19.66 -15.48 8.37
CA GLU A 51 -18.56 -16.44 8.62
C GLU A 51 -17.20 -15.82 8.31
N GLN A 52 -16.19 -16.16 9.12
CA GLN A 52 -14.84 -15.61 8.98
C GLN A 52 -14.09 -16.21 7.79
N GLU A 53 -14.47 -17.43 7.40
CA GLU A 53 -14.00 -18.15 6.22
C GLU A 53 -14.34 -17.39 4.93
N GLN A 54 -15.40 -16.56 4.94
CA GLN A 54 -15.74 -15.67 3.83
C GLN A 54 -14.74 -14.52 3.67
N ALA A 55 -13.87 -14.28 4.67
CA ALA A 55 -12.90 -13.20 4.69
C ALA A 55 -11.53 -13.58 4.11
N LEU A 56 -11.39 -14.73 3.44
CA LEU A 56 -10.16 -15.07 2.70
C LEU A 56 -9.85 -14.06 1.60
N CYS A 57 -8.56 -13.78 1.42
CA CYS A 57 -8.03 -12.86 0.42
C CYS A 57 -8.48 -13.26 -0.98
N SER A 58 -9.07 -12.31 -1.69
CA SER A 58 -9.58 -12.52 -3.06
C SER A 58 -8.48 -12.81 -4.08
N PHE A 59 -7.20 -12.57 -3.74
CA PHE A 59 -6.07 -12.82 -4.63
C PHE A 59 -5.39 -14.16 -4.37
N CYS A 60 -4.94 -14.42 -3.13
CA CYS A 60 -4.19 -15.65 -2.82
C CYS A 60 -5.07 -16.79 -2.31
N ASN A 61 -6.29 -16.48 -1.84
CA ASN A 61 -7.23 -17.41 -1.22
C ASN A 61 -6.65 -18.28 -0.07
N ALA A 62 -5.54 -17.84 0.54
CA ALA A 62 -4.77 -18.62 1.53
C ALA A 62 -4.72 -17.96 2.92
N HIS A 63 -4.88 -16.63 2.99
CA HIS A 63 -4.86 -15.86 4.22
C HIS A 63 -6.06 -14.92 4.29
N LEU A 64 -6.39 -14.43 5.49
CA LEU A 64 -7.44 -13.43 5.68
C LEU A 64 -7.10 -12.12 4.96
N GLU A 65 -8.12 -11.50 4.38
CA GLU A 65 -8.00 -10.23 3.66
C GLU A 65 -8.03 -9.04 4.63
N SER A 66 -6.86 -8.69 5.16
CA SER A 66 -6.63 -7.38 5.82
C SER A 66 -6.01 -6.38 4.84
N CYS A 67 -6.01 -5.09 5.17
CA CYS A 67 -5.28 -4.09 4.35
C CYS A 67 -3.79 -4.41 4.24
N SER A 68 -3.18 -4.84 5.34
CA SER A 68 -1.77 -5.20 5.38
C SER A 68 -1.47 -6.36 4.43
N HIS A 69 -2.30 -7.41 4.48
CA HIS A 69 -2.14 -8.54 3.58
C HIS A 69 -2.38 -8.14 2.12
N LEU A 70 -3.53 -7.52 1.84
CA LEU A 70 -3.96 -7.18 0.49
C LEU A 70 -2.95 -6.31 -0.25
N PHE A 71 -2.26 -5.38 0.43
CA PHE A 71 -1.32 -4.47 -0.24
C PHE A 71 0.15 -4.84 -0.07
N PHE A 72 0.56 -5.53 1.01
CA PHE A 72 1.98 -5.59 1.36
C PHE A 72 2.54 -6.99 1.60
N SER A 73 1.71 -8.00 1.89
CA SER A 73 2.21 -9.38 2.13
C SER A 73 1.54 -10.47 1.30
N CYS A 74 0.49 -10.14 0.54
CA CYS A 74 -0.08 -11.07 -0.43
C CYS A 74 0.92 -11.30 -1.57
N SER A 75 1.21 -12.57 -1.85
CA SER A 75 2.13 -12.96 -2.91
C SER A 75 1.74 -12.34 -4.25
N VAL A 76 0.46 -12.34 -4.61
CA VAL A 76 -0.04 -11.76 -5.87
C VAL A 76 0.23 -10.26 -5.93
N SER A 77 -0.09 -9.52 -4.85
CA SER A 77 0.15 -8.07 -4.77
C SER A 77 1.64 -7.75 -4.82
N MET A 78 2.49 -8.54 -4.17
CA MET A 78 3.95 -8.37 -4.24
C MET A 78 4.48 -8.53 -5.66
N HIS A 79 4.02 -9.53 -6.42
CA HIS A 79 4.39 -9.67 -7.83
C HIS A 79 3.95 -8.46 -8.66
N PHE A 80 2.75 -7.93 -8.41
CA PHE A 80 2.28 -6.72 -9.08
C PHE A 80 3.17 -5.50 -8.78
N TRP A 81 3.58 -5.31 -7.52
CA TRP A 81 4.50 -4.23 -7.15
C TRP A 81 5.88 -4.38 -7.77
N GLN A 82 6.42 -5.59 -7.80
CA GLN A 82 7.70 -5.86 -8.46
C GLN A 82 7.64 -5.59 -9.97
N LEU A 83 6.55 -5.96 -10.62
CA LEU A 83 6.32 -5.64 -12.03
C LEU A 83 6.18 -4.13 -12.26
N GLY A 84 5.42 -3.43 -11.41
CA GLY A 84 5.32 -1.97 -11.49
C GLY A 84 6.67 -1.27 -11.27
N ALA A 85 7.44 -1.74 -10.29
CA ALA A 85 8.77 -1.21 -10.00
C ALA A 85 9.74 -1.44 -11.17
N SER A 86 9.75 -2.63 -11.77
CA SER A 86 10.60 -2.94 -12.93
C SER A 86 10.25 -2.07 -14.14
N LEU A 87 8.96 -1.87 -14.42
CA LEU A 87 8.49 -0.96 -15.47
C LEU A 87 8.94 0.50 -15.24
N LEU A 88 9.04 0.92 -13.97
CA LEU A 88 9.49 2.26 -13.59
C LEU A 88 11.02 2.38 -13.45
N GLY A 89 11.78 1.30 -13.64
CA GLY A 89 13.23 1.28 -13.44
C GLY A 89 13.66 1.46 -11.98
N VAL A 90 12.83 1.00 -11.04
CA VAL A 90 13.13 0.98 -9.60
C VAL A 90 13.67 -0.41 -9.24
N ASP A 91 14.85 -0.48 -8.63
CA ASP A 91 15.47 -1.75 -8.26
C ASP A 91 14.64 -2.52 -7.22
N SER A 92 14.24 -3.74 -7.58
CA SER A 92 13.39 -4.65 -6.80
C SER A 92 13.98 -5.05 -5.44
N GLY A 93 15.27 -4.79 -5.19
CA GLY A 93 15.96 -5.09 -3.93
C GLY A 93 15.45 -4.29 -2.72
N THR A 94 14.61 -3.27 -2.95
CA THR A 94 13.95 -2.47 -1.90
C THR A 94 12.54 -2.95 -1.57
N VAL A 95 11.94 -3.84 -2.37
CA VAL A 95 10.52 -4.26 -2.29
C VAL A 95 10.32 -5.43 -1.30
N THR A 96 11.01 -5.39 -0.17
CA THR A 96 11.06 -6.50 0.79
C THR A 96 10.82 -6.05 2.22
N SER A 97 9.77 -5.27 2.47
CA SER A 97 9.10 -5.26 3.79
C SER A 97 7.82 -4.41 3.77
N PRO A 98 6.68 -4.92 4.27
CA PRO A 98 5.46 -4.14 4.49
C PRO A 98 5.65 -2.85 5.30
N ARG A 99 6.69 -2.78 6.14
CA ARG A 99 7.02 -1.60 6.94
C ARG A 99 7.85 -0.56 6.18
N GLU A 100 8.50 -0.96 5.08
CA GLU A 100 9.34 -0.06 4.27
C GLU A 100 8.66 0.43 2.97
N HIS A 101 7.55 -0.18 2.55
CA HIS A 101 6.78 0.31 1.40
C HIS A 101 6.30 1.77 1.54
N LEU A 102 6.21 2.28 2.77
CA LEU A 102 5.76 3.64 3.03
C LEU A 102 6.80 4.70 2.68
N SER A 103 8.10 4.38 2.79
CA SER A 103 9.18 5.29 2.36
C SER A 103 9.32 5.33 0.83
N GLN A 104 8.87 4.28 0.13
CA GLN A 104 8.96 4.17 -1.33
C GLN A 104 8.00 5.08 -2.10
N PHE A 105 6.93 5.59 -1.45
CA PHE A 105 6.02 6.58 -2.06
C PHE A 105 6.74 7.85 -2.55
N LYS A 106 7.90 8.19 -1.98
CA LYS A 106 8.73 9.31 -2.45
C LYS A 106 9.52 8.97 -3.72
N VAL A 107 10.11 7.76 -3.80
CA VAL A 107 11.05 7.39 -4.88
C VAL A 107 10.33 7.04 -6.18
N GLY A 108 9.25 6.25 -6.10
CA GLY A 108 8.52 5.79 -7.28
C GLY A 108 7.94 6.94 -8.12
N TRP A 109 7.32 7.93 -7.47
CA TRP A 109 6.69 9.05 -8.19
C TRP A 109 7.70 10.09 -8.69
N ASN A 110 8.81 10.31 -7.98
CA ASN A 110 9.88 11.20 -8.44
C ASN A 110 10.51 10.71 -9.77
N ASN A 111 10.51 9.40 -10.02
CA ASN A 111 10.99 8.82 -11.28
C ASN A 111 9.92 8.83 -12.39
N THR A 112 8.65 8.61 -12.06
CA THR A 112 7.54 8.69 -13.03
C THR A 112 7.44 10.09 -13.65
N HIS A 113 7.58 11.16 -12.85
CA HIS A 113 7.51 12.53 -13.39
C HIS A 113 8.68 12.87 -14.33
N ARG A 114 9.86 12.24 -14.17
CA ARG A 114 11.02 12.44 -15.04
C ARG A 114 10.87 11.76 -16.40
N ARG A 115 10.15 10.63 -16.47
CA ARG A 115 9.87 9.90 -17.73
C ARG A 115 8.72 10.51 -18.53
N VAL A 116 7.65 10.97 -17.87
CA VAL A 116 6.50 11.59 -18.57
C VAL A 116 6.90 12.91 -19.25
N SER A 117 7.90 13.63 -18.75
CA SER A 117 8.46 14.84 -19.37
C SER A 117 9.39 14.57 -20.58
N LEU A 118 9.82 13.33 -20.82
CA LEU A 118 10.71 12.98 -21.95
C LEU A 118 9.98 12.33 -23.14
N THR A 119 8.67 12.09 -23.03
CA THR A 119 7.84 11.50 -24.10
C THR A 119 6.85 12.49 -24.72
N TRP A 120 7.02 13.79 -24.45
CA TRP A 120 6.31 14.89 -25.11
C TRP A 120 7.29 15.90 -25.73
N GLN A 121 8.34 15.39 -26.39
CA GLN A 121 9.15 16.12 -27.37
C GLN A 121 9.24 15.29 -28.65
#